data_AF-A0A0E4H6W7-F1
#
_entry.id   AF-A0A0E4H6W7-F1
#
_cell.length_a   1.000
_cell.length_b   1.000
_cell.length_c   1.000
_cell.angle_alpha   90.00
_cell.angle_beta   90.00
_cell.angle_gamma   90.00
#
_symmetry.space_group_name_H-M   'P 1'
#
loop_
_entity.id
_entity.type
_entity.pdbx_description
1 polymer ?
#
loop_
_entity_poly.entity_id
_entity_poly.type
_entity_poly.pdbx_seq_one_letter_code
_entity_poly.pdbx_strand_id
1 'polypeptide(L)'
;MKTNKSLWLFLLFVALILFLLGLNSRNYLYNILAVAISFIVYRNGYATLFKEYDDKQAEKRKKADKIYTALHQGRKKVNSK
;
A
#
# COMPACT_ATOMS: atom_id res chain seq x y z
N MET A 1 -18.05 -0.61 12.13
CA MET A 1 -17.92 -2.01 11.66
C MET A 1 -16.43 -2.34 11.60
N LYS A 2 -15.96 -3.39 12.30
CA LYS A 2 -14.59 -3.91 12.09
C LYS A 2 -14.57 -4.51 10.70
N THR A 3 -14.07 -3.77 9.72
CA THR A 3 -13.93 -4.32 8.37
C THR A 3 -12.88 -5.42 8.43
N ASN A 4 -13.30 -6.66 8.26
CA ASN A 4 -12.43 -7.80 8.47
C ASN A 4 -11.36 -7.82 7.38
N LYS A 5 -10.08 -7.81 7.76
CA LYS A 5 -8.93 -7.93 6.83
C LYS A 5 -9.11 -9.10 5.85
N SER A 6 -9.73 -10.19 6.33
CA SER A 6 -10.11 -11.36 5.54
C SER A 6 -11.04 -11.02 4.36
N LEU A 7 -12.03 -10.14 4.55
CA LEU A 7 -12.93 -9.72 3.48
C LEU A 7 -12.15 -9.04 2.34
N TRP A 8 -11.27 -8.09 2.68
CA TRP A 8 -10.48 -7.39 1.66
C TRP A 8 -9.50 -8.30 0.94
N LEU A 9 -8.88 -9.25 1.65
CA LEU A 9 -8.05 -10.29 1.05
C LEU A 9 -8.86 -11.22 0.14
N PHE A 10 -10.07 -11.60 0.56
CA PHE A 10 -10.96 -12.42 -0.26
C PHE A 10 -11.38 -11.69 -1.54
N LEU A 11 -11.73 -10.41 -1.48
CA LEU A 11 -12.01 -9.62 -2.69
C LEU A 11 -10.81 -9.54 -3.64
N LEU A 12 -9.59 -9.38 -3.12
CA LEU A 12 -8.37 -9.46 -3.95
C LEU A 12 -8.20 -10.83 -4.59
N PHE A 13 -8.49 -11.89 -3.85
CA PHE A 13 -8.44 -13.26 -4.37
C PHE A 13 -9.46 -13.49 -5.49
N VAL A 14 -10.69 -12.97 -5.33
CA VAL A 14 -11.72 -13.00 -6.38
C VAL A 14 -11.27 -12.22 -7.62
N ALA A 15 -10.68 -11.03 -7.44
CA ALA A 15 -10.14 -10.24 -8.55
C ALA A 15 -9.03 -10.99 -9.30
N LEU A 16 -8.16 -11.71 -8.57
CA LEU A 16 -7.12 -12.54 -9.17
C LEU A 16 -7.70 -13.68 -10.01
N ILE A 17 -8.73 -14.38 -9.50
CA ILE A 17 -9.41 -15.45 -10.25
C ILE A 17 -10.05 -14.88 -11.52
N LEU A 18 -10.76 -13.76 -11.43
CA LEU A 18 -11.38 -13.11 -12.58
C LEU A 18 -10.35 -12.71 -13.64
N PHE A 19 -9.21 -12.17 -13.21
CA PHE A 19 -8.11 -11.84 -14.12
C PHE A 19 -7.57 -13.08 -14.85
N LEU A 20 -7.33 -14.19 -14.13
CA LEU A 20 -6.88 -15.44 -14.73
C LEU A 20 -7.92 -16.04 -15.69
N LEU A 21 -9.22 -15.95 -15.34
CA LEU A 21 -10.31 -16.36 -16.22
C LEU A 21 -10.38 -15.51 -17.49
N GLY A 22 -10.19 -14.20 -17.38
CA GLY A 22 -10.13 -13.29 -18.53
C GLY A 22 -8.96 -13.59 -19.46
N LEU A 23 -7.78 -13.91 -18.89
CA LEU A 23 -6.62 -14.35 -19.66
C LEU A 23 -6.88 -15.68 -20.40
N ASN A 24 -7.44 -16.67 -19.72
CA ASN A 24 -7.68 -18.00 -20.31
C ASN A 24 -8.79 -17.97 -21.38
N SER A 25 -9.87 -17.24 -21.14
CA SER A 25 -11.04 -17.20 -22.02
C SER A 25 -10.94 -16.20 -23.18
N ARG A 26 -9.93 -15.32 -23.18
CA ARG A 26 -9.85 -14.13 -24.06
C ARG A 26 -11.05 -13.18 -23.93
N ASN A 27 -11.88 -13.34 -22.90
CA ASN A 27 -13.01 -12.46 -22.63
C ASN A 27 -12.58 -11.34 -21.68
N TYR A 28 -12.37 -10.15 -22.24
CA TYR A 28 -11.93 -8.97 -21.50
C TYR A 28 -12.93 -8.46 -20.46
N LEU A 29 -14.19 -8.90 -20.50
CA LEU A 29 -15.19 -8.49 -19.52
C LEU A 29 -14.79 -8.89 -18.09
N TYR A 30 -14.17 -10.07 -17.93
CA TYR A 30 -13.65 -10.51 -16.63
C TYR A 30 -12.51 -9.63 -16.11
N ASN A 31 -11.66 -9.13 -17.01
CA ASN A 31 -10.58 -8.21 -16.64
C ASN A 31 -11.12 -6.85 -16.20
N ILE A 32 -12.16 -6.35 -16.85
CA ILE A 32 -12.83 -5.10 -16.44
C ILE A 32 -13.41 -5.25 -15.03
N LEU A 33 -14.07 -6.38 -14.74
CA LEU A 33 -14.59 -6.68 -13.41
C LEU A 33 -13.46 -6.80 -12.36
N ALA A 34 -12.35 -7.46 -12.71
CA ALA A 34 -11.18 -7.57 -11.83
C ALA A 34 -10.59 -6.18 -11.49
N VAL A 35 -10.51 -5.27 -12.48
CA VAL A 35 -10.06 -3.89 -12.27
C VAL A 35 -11.03 -3.13 -11.37
N ALA A 36 -12.35 -3.25 -11.61
CA ALA A 36 -13.35 -2.59 -10.78
C ALA A 36 -13.27 -3.04 -9.31
N ILE A 37 -13.15 -4.35 -9.06
CA ILE A 37 -12.99 -4.90 -7.70
C ILE A 37 -11.68 -4.39 -7.07
N SER A 38 -10.58 -4.42 -7.81
CA SER A 38 -9.28 -3.93 -7.33
C SER A 38 -9.35 -2.45 -6.95
N PHE A 39 -10.08 -1.64 -7.70
CA PHE A 39 -10.30 -0.23 -7.39
C PHE A 39 -11.09 -0.04 -6.09
N ILE A 40 -12.14 -0.84 -5.86
CA ILE A 40 -12.91 -0.82 -4.60
C ILE A 40 -12.03 -1.19 -3.41
N VAL A 41 -11.20 -2.23 -3.54
CA VAL A 41 -10.25 -2.62 -2.48
C VAL A 41 -9.21 -1.54 -2.26
N TYR A 42 -8.67 -0.92 -3.32
CA TYR A 42 -7.74 0.18 -3.18
C TYR A 42 -8.34 1.36 -2.42
N ARG A 43 -9.58 1.75 -2.74
CA ARG A 43 -10.22 2.91 -2.11
C ARG A 43 -10.59 2.65 -0.65
N ASN A 44 -11.11 1.46 -0.33
CA ASN A 44 -11.77 1.20 0.94
C ASN A 44 -11.01 0.20 1.84
N GLY A 45 -10.29 -0.75 1.23
CA GLY A 45 -9.59 -1.83 1.91
C GLY A 45 -8.11 -1.56 2.17
N TYR A 46 -7.49 -0.63 1.43
CA TYR A 46 -6.05 -0.37 1.53
C TYR A 46 -5.60 -0.08 2.97
N ALA A 47 -6.27 0.87 3.64
CA ALA A 47 -5.95 1.22 5.02
C ALA A 47 -6.10 0.02 5.98
N THR A 48 -6.99 -0.94 5.72
CA THR A 48 -7.13 -2.12 6.58
C THR A 48 -6.06 -3.18 6.29
N LEU A 49 -5.71 -3.35 5.01
CA LEU A 49 -4.73 -4.35 4.58
C LEU A 49 -3.29 -3.94 4.92
N PHE A 50 -2.97 -2.67 4.69
CA PHE A 50 -1.59 -2.16 4.65
C PHE A 50 -1.21 -1.24 5.81
N LYS A 51 -2.10 -0.98 6.78
CA LYS A 51 -1.79 -0.13 7.95
C LYS A 51 -0.46 -0.47 8.63
N GLU A 52 -0.23 -1.75 8.92
CA GLU A 52 1.00 -2.18 9.60
C GLU A 52 2.26 -1.93 8.76
N TYR A 53 2.13 -2.06 7.44
CA TYR A 53 3.23 -1.76 6.51
C TYR A 53 3.51 -0.25 6.45
N ASP A 54 2.45 0.57 6.38
CA ASP A 54 2.55 2.02 6.38
C ASP A 54 3.13 2.55 7.69
N ASP A 55 2.74 1.97 8.84
CA ASP A 55 3.27 2.31 10.16
C ASP A 55 4.80 2.04 10.22
N LYS A 56 5.24 0.88 9.72
CA LYS A 56 6.67 0.53 9.61
C LYS A 56 7.42 1.48 8.67
N GLN A 57 6.81 1.86 7.55
CA GLN A 57 7.40 2.84 6.64
C GLN A 57 7.50 4.23 7.27
N ALA A 58 6.48 4.67 7.99
CA ALA A 58 6.47 5.97 8.66
C ALA A 58 7.56 6.04 9.73
N GLU A 59 7.80 4.95 10.47
CA GLU A 59 8.88 4.88 11.45
C GLU A 59 10.27 4.99 10.79
N LYS A 60 10.47 4.31 9.66
CA LYS A 60 11.72 4.42 8.87
C LYS A 60 11.97 5.84 8.39
N ARG A 61 10.93 6.52 7.88
CA ARG A 61 11.01 7.93 7.45
C ARG A 61 11.40 8.85 8.61
N LYS A 62 10.74 8.71 9.76
CA LYS A 62 11.07 9.48 10.98
C LYS A 62 12.51 9.25 11.45
N LYS A 63 13.04 8.03 11.36
CA LYS A 63 14.44 7.74 11.70
C LYS A 63 15.41 8.41 10.72
N ALA A 64 15.13 8.34 9.42
CA ALA A 64 15.94 9.02 8.41
C ALA A 64 15.95 10.54 8.62
N ASP A 65 14.78 11.15 8.84
CA ASP A 65 14.66 12.60 9.05
C ASP A 65 15.46 13.08 10.27
N LYS A 66 15.45 12.31 11.36
CA LYS A 66 16.27 12.60 12.54
C LYS A 66 17.76 12.59 12.22
N ILE A 67 18.22 11.61 11.44
CA ILE A 67 19.63 11.51 11.02
C ILE A 67 20.01 12.72 10.14
N TYR A 68 19.20 13.05 9.14
CA TYR A 68 19.46 14.19 8.25
C TYR A 68 19.49 15.51 9.03
N THR A 69 18.55 15.70 9.96
CA THR A 69 18.49 16.89 10.81
C THR A 69 19.72 17.00 11.70
N ALA A 70 20.14 15.91 12.35
CA ALA A 70 21.34 15.87 13.17
C ALA A 70 22.61 16.15 12.36
N LEU A 71 22.72 15.59 11.14
CA LEU A 71 23.82 15.84 10.22
C LEU A 71 23.90 17.32 9.81
N HIS A 72 22.76 17.94 9.48
CA HIS A 72 22.69 19.35 9.11
C HIS A 72 23.02 20.29 10.28
N GLN A 73 22.55 20.00 11.49
CA GLN A 73 22.89 20.77 12.68
C GLN A 73 24.36 20.63 13.07
N GLY A 74 24.93 19.42 12.96
CA GLY A 74 26.35 19.17 13.16
C GLY A 74 27.21 19.98 12.18
N ARG A 75 26.84 20.00 10.90
CA ARG A 75 27.57 20.77 9.88
C ARG A 75 27.51 22.29 10.12
N LYS A 76 26.37 22.82 10.59
CA LYS A 76 26.25 24.25 10.95
C LYS A 76 27.12 24.65 12.15
N LYS A 77 27.24 23.78 13.17
CA LYS A 77 28.12 24.03 14.33
C LYS A 77 29.62 24.01 13.97
N VAL A 78 30.03 23.18 13.01
CA VAL A 78 31.42 23.11 12.54
C VAL A 78 31.82 24.36 11.75
N ASN A 79 30.92 24.88 10.91
CA ASN A 79 31.19 26.09 10.10
C ASN A 79 31.06 27.43 10.87
N SER A 80 30.64 27.42 12.13
CA SER A 80 30.52 28.63 12.96
C SER A 80 31.63 28.77 14.01
N LYS A 81 32.63 27.89 13.98
CA LYS A 81 33.88 27.97 14.77
C LYS A 81 35.02 28.32 13.83
#